data_AF-A0A9E2Y3D3-F1
#
_entry.id   AF-A0A9E2Y3D3-F1
#
_cell.length_a   1.000
_cell.length_b   1.000
_cell.length_c   1.000
_cell.angle_alpha   90.00
_cell.angle_beta   90.00
_cell.angle_gamma   90.00
#
_symmetry.space_group_name_H-M   'P 1'
#
loop_
_entity.id
_entity.type
_entity.pdbx_description
1 polymer ?
#
loop_
_entity_poly.entity_id
_entity_poly.type
_entity_poly.pdbx_seq_one_letter_code
_entity_poly.pdbx_strand_id
1 'polypeptide(L)'
;NEPGSSIMPGKVNPTQAEALTMIAVQVMANDVAVGFGGASGYLEMNVYKPLIIFNITHSITLLNDGCMNFRKFLIEGTKPNLKKIKEYVDRSLMLVTALSPVIGYDKASEIAHYAMDNDLTLKEAALQLGFVTEELFDRVVDPAKMVHPYVAGDN
;
A
#
# COMPACT_ATOMS: atom_id res chain seq x y z
N ASN A 1 -6.65 -19.43 -8.02
CA ASN A 1 -5.56 -19.71 -7.07
C ASN A 1 -5.59 -21.16 -6.68
N GLU A 2 -4.40 -21.75 -6.75
CA GLU A 2 -4.08 -23.15 -6.59
C GLU A 2 -3.56 -23.41 -5.16
N PRO A 3 -3.51 -24.67 -4.70
CA PRO A 3 -2.82 -25.02 -3.46
C PRO A 3 -1.36 -24.53 -3.48
N GLY A 4 -0.98 -23.72 -2.48
CA GLY A 4 0.31 -23.01 -2.45
C GLY A 4 1.49 -23.82 -1.91
N SER A 5 1.26 -25.07 -1.49
CA SER A 5 2.33 -25.92 -0.95
C SER A 5 1.98 -27.39 -1.12
N SER A 6 2.96 -28.18 -1.54
CA SER A 6 2.87 -29.63 -1.60
C SER A 6 2.82 -30.30 -0.21
N ILE A 7 3.24 -29.59 0.85
CA ILE A 7 3.36 -30.14 2.22
C ILE A 7 2.51 -29.40 3.27
N MET A 8 1.98 -28.22 2.95
CA MET A 8 1.15 -27.42 3.89
C MET A 8 -0.30 -27.35 3.41
N PRO A 9 -1.18 -28.25 3.90
CA PRO A 9 -2.60 -28.20 3.59
C PRO A 9 -3.21 -26.85 3.94
N GLY A 10 -4.04 -26.30 3.03
CA GLY A 10 -4.75 -25.05 3.24
C GLY A 10 -3.95 -23.76 2.98
N LYS A 11 -2.64 -23.85 2.73
CA LYS A 11 -1.84 -22.66 2.34
C LYS A 11 -2.22 -22.22 0.92
N VAL A 12 -2.50 -20.94 0.74
CA VAL A 12 -2.73 -20.29 -0.56
C VAL A 12 -1.74 -19.13 -0.71
N ASN A 13 -0.94 -19.13 -1.77
CA ASN A 13 0.04 -18.07 -2.06
C ASN A 13 -0.55 -17.01 -3.01
N PRO A 14 -0.01 -15.79 -3.03
CA PRO A 14 -0.41 -14.74 -3.96
C PRO A 14 0.22 -14.92 -5.36
N THR A 15 0.01 -16.08 -5.99
CA THR A 15 0.70 -16.50 -7.23
C THR A 15 0.53 -15.53 -8.41
N GLN A 16 -0.62 -14.85 -8.50
CA GLN A 16 -0.84 -13.83 -9.53
C GLN A 16 0.05 -12.60 -9.35
N ALA A 17 0.31 -12.19 -8.11
CA ALA A 17 1.25 -11.10 -7.83
C ALA A 17 2.69 -11.52 -8.13
N GLU A 18 3.06 -12.75 -7.78
CA GLU A 18 4.37 -13.32 -8.10
C GLU A 18 4.59 -13.29 -9.63
N ALA A 19 3.64 -13.78 -10.42
CA ALA A 19 3.71 -13.75 -11.88
C ALA A 19 3.84 -12.33 -12.45
N LEU A 20 3.03 -11.37 -11.96
CA LEU A 20 3.06 -10.00 -12.45
C LEU A 20 4.38 -9.30 -12.13
N THR A 21 4.99 -9.56 -10.97
CA THR A 21 6.31 -9.01 -10.62
C THR A 21 7.41 -9.56 -11.53
N MET A 22 7.39 -10.86 -11.87
CA MET A 22 8.33 -11.43 -12.83
C MET A 22 8.16 -10.84 -14.24
N ILE A 23 6.92 -10.63 -14.68
CA ILE A 23 6.61 -9.95 -15.93
C ILE A 23 7.17 -8.53 -15.95
N ALA A 24 6.99 -7.76 -14.87
CA ALA A 24 7.52 -6.40 -14.78
C ALA A 24 9.05 -6.36 -14.93
N VAL A 25 9.77 -7.27 -14.26
CA VAL A 25 11.24 -7.38 -14.40
C VAL A 25 11.63 -7.75 -15.84
N GLN A 26 10.90 -8.66 -16.48
CA GLN A 26 11.17 -9.03 -17.88
C GLN A 26 10.95 -7.85 -18.84
N VAL A 27 9.90 -7.05 -18.62
CA VAL A 27 9.61 -5.85 -19.41
C VAL A 27 10.71 -4.80 -19.24
N MET A 28 11.20 -4.60 -18.01
CA MET A 28 12.34 -3.71 -17.76
C MET A 28 13.61 -4.17 -18.50
N ALA A 29 13.88 -5.48 -18.53
CA ALA A 29 15.01 -6.02 -19.28
C ALA A 29 14.84 -5.84 -20.81
N ASN A 30 13.62 -6.04 -21.32
CA ASN A 30 13.30 -5.80 -22.72
C ASN A 30 13.48 -4.32 -23.11
N ASP A 31 13.13 -3.38 -22.22
CA ASP A 31 13.33 -1.95 -22.43
C ASP A 31 14.82 -1.59 -22.58
N VAL A 32 15.69 -2.18 -21.75
CA VAL A 32 17.14 -2.03 -21.90
C VAL A 32 17.62 -2.51 -23.28
N ALA A 33 17.14 -3.66 -23.76
CA ALA A 33 17.49 -4.17 -25.09
C ALA A 33 17.00 -3.26 -26.22
N VAL A 34 15.79 -2.68 -26.08
CA VAL A 34 15.24 -1.68 -27.00
C VAL A 34 16.11 -0.42 -26.99
N GLY A 35 16.51 0.06 -25.82
CA GLY A 35 17.39 1.23 -25.67
C GLY A 35 18.72 1.05 -26.39
N PHE A 36 19.40 -0.08 -26.18
CA PHE A 36 20.63 -0.40 -26.92
C PHE A 36 20.38 -0.51 -28.43
N GLY A 37 19.29 -1.17 -28.85
CA GLY A 37 18.92 -1.26 -30.27
C GLY A 37 18.68 0.11 -30.90
N GLY A 38 17.99 1.01 -30.20
CA GLY A 38 17.69 2.36 -30.66
C GLY A 38 18.94 3.22 -30.82
N ALA A 39 19.91 3.11 -29.89
CA ALA A 39 21.15 3.87 -29.90
C ALA A 39 22.20 3.36 -30.92
N SER A 40 22.05 2.14 -31.45
CA SER A 40 23.06 1.46 -32.29
C SER A 40 22.84 1.63 -33.80
N GLY A 41 22.29 2.77 -34.24
CA GLY A 41 22.12 3.06 -35.67
C GLY A 41 23.45 3.39 -36.37
N TYR A 42 23.61 2.95 -37.62
CA TYR A 42 24.77 3.29 -38.44
C TYR A 42 24.34 4.11 -39.66
N LEU A 43 24.83 5.36 -39.73
CA LEU A 43 24.59 6.30 -40.84
C LEU A 43 23.09 6.39 -41.19
N GLU A 44 22.70 6.02 -42.41
CA GLU A 44 21.35 6.19 -42.94
C GLU A 44 20.33 5.18 -42.38
N MET A 45 20.76 4.11 -41.70
CA MET A 45 19.85 3.05 -41.28
C MET A 45 20.22 2.37 -39.96
N ASN A 46 19.26 2.35 -39.03
CA ASN A 46 19.32 1.46 -37.88
C ASN A 46 18.93 0.02 -38.30
N VAL A 47 19.86 -0.92 -38.17
CA VAL A 47 19.69 -2.34 -38.53
C VAL A 47 19.23 -3.24 -37.37
N TYR A 48 19.08 -2.70 -36.15
CA TYR A 48 18.61 -3.40 -34.95
C TYR A 48 17.08 -3.51 -34.88
N LYS A 49 16.35 -3.15 -35.96
CA LYS A 49 14.88 -3.16 -35.99
C LYS A 49 14.24 -4.48 -35.53
N PRO A 50 14.76 -5.67 -35.91
CA PRO A 50 14.21 -6.94 -35.44
C PRO A 50 14.31 -7.11 -33.91
N LEU A 51 15.44 -6.73 -33.30
CA LEU A 51 15.64 -6.75 -31.85
C LEU A 51 14.64 -5.82 -31.15
N ILE A 52 14.49 -4.61 -31.68
CA ILE A 52 13.60 -3.58 -31.13
C ILE A 52 12.15 -4.08 -31.17
N ILE A 53 11.66 -4.49 -32.35
CA ILE A 53 10.25 -4.85 -32.49
C ILE A 53 9.91 -6.12 -31.70
N PHE A 54 10.82 -7.09 -31.63
CA PHE A 54 10.63 -8.30 -30.83
C PHE A 54 10.44 -7.98 -29.34
N ASN A 55 11.33 -7.17 -28.76
CA ASN A 55 11.26 -6.83 -27.34
C ASN A 55 10.03 -5.96 -27.01
N ILE A 56 9.63 -5.08 -27.92
CA ILE A 56 8.40 -4.29 -27.77
C ILE A 56 7.17 -5.21 -27.78
N THR A 57 7.02 -6.06 -28.80
CA THR A 57 5.82 -6.91 -28.92
C THR A 57 5.77 -7.98 -27.83
N HIS A 58 6.91 -8.55 -27.46
CA HIS A 58 7.00 -9.48 -26.33
C HIS A 58 6.55 -8.81 -25.02
N SER A 59 7.00 -7.58 -24.75
CA SER A 59 6.57 -6.82 -23.57
C SER A 59 5.07 -6.53 -23.58
N ILE A 60 4.52 -6.14 -24.73
CA ILE A 60 3.07 -5.90 -24.88
C ILE A 60 2.27 -7.16 -24.57
N THR A 61 2.67 -8.31 -25.12
CA THR A 61 2.00 -9.59 -24.86
C THR A 61 2.04 -9.96 -23.38
N LEU A 62 3.23 -9.91 -22.75
CA LEU A 62 3.38 -10.24 -21.34
C LEU A 62 2.55 -9.31 -20.43
N LEU A 63 2.56 -8.01 -20.69
CA LEU A 63 1.77 -7.04 -19.92
C LEU A 63 0.27 -7.25 -20.12
N ASN A 64 -0.18 -7.47 -21.36
CA ASN A 64 -1.58 -7.72 -21.65
C ASN A 64 -2.09 -8.94 -20.88
N ASP A 65 -1.40 -10.07 -21.03
CA ASP A 65 -1.82 -11.34 -20.44
C ASP A 65 -1.67 -11.30 -18.92
N GLY A 66 -0.58 -10.71 -18.41
CA GLY A 66 -0.34 -10.49 -16.99
C GLY A 66 -1.43 -9.65 -16.34
N CYS A 67 -1.76 -8.49 -16.90
CA CYS A 67 -2.81 -7.62 -16.38
C CYS A 67 -4.20 -8.28 -16.43
N MET A 68 -4.51 -9.00 -17.51
CA MET A 68 -5.78 -9.70 -17.67
C MET A 68 -5.95 -10.81 -16.62
N ASN A 69 -4.91 -11.61 -16.41
CA ASN A 69 -4.92 -12.67 -15.40
C ASN A 69 -4.92 -12.11 -13.97
N PHE A 70 -4.12 -11.07 -13.70
CA PHE A 70 -4.07 -10.41 -12.41
C PHE A 70 -5.44 -9.81 -12.03
N ARG A 71 -6.10 -9.12 -12.97
CA ARG A 71 -7.47 -8.63 -12.77
C ARG A 71 -8.42 -9.77 -12.44
N LYS A 72 -8.46 -10.80 -13.29
CA LYS A 72 -9.46 -11.89 -13.21
C LYS A 72 -9.28 -12.79 -11.98
N PHE A 73 -8.04 -13.10 -11.62
CA PHE A 73 -7.72 -14.14 -10.63
C PHE A 73 -7.24 -13.59 -9.27
N LEU A 74 -6.93 -12.29 -9.19
CA LEU A 74 -6.58 -11.64 -7.92
C LEU A 74 -7.56 -10.51 -7.57
N ILE A 75 -7.77 -9.54 -8.47
CA ILE A 75 -8.55 -8.34 -8.14
C ILE A 75 -10.05 -8.65 -8.03
N GLU A 76 -10.61 -9.32 -9.04
CA GLU A 76 -12.02 -9.69 -9.05
C GLU A 76 -12.33 -10.65 -7.90
N GLY A 77 -13.30 -10.25 -7.07
CA GLY A 77 -13.70 -11.03 -5.90
C GLY A 77 -12.82 -10.82 -4.66
N THR A 78 -11.79 -9.95 -4.70
CA THR A 78 -11.08 -9.53 -3.48
C THR A 78 -12.07 -8.91 -2.50
N LYS A 79 -11.99 -9.34 -1.24
CA LYS A 79 -12.80 -8.81 -0.13
C LYS A 79 -11.91 -8.28 0.98
N PRO A 80 -12.22 -7.11 1.56
CA PRO A 80 -11.47 -6.61 2.70
C PRO A 80 -11.76 -7.45 3.95
N ASN A 81 -10.73 -7.69 4.75
CA ASN A 81 -10.91 -8.20 6.12
C ASN A 81 -11.29 -7.03 7.03
N LEU A 82 -12.57 -6.67 7.04
CA LEU A 82 -13.09 -5.52 7.79
C LEU A 82 -12.78 -5.59 9.28
N LYS A 83 -12.80 -6.79 9.87
CA LYS A 83 -12.45 -6.99 11.29
C LYS A 83 -11.00 -6.57 11.55
N LYS A 84 -10.06 -7.05 10.73
CA LYS A 84 -8.64 -6.75 10.92
C LYS A 84 -8.29 -5.31 10.58
N ILE A 85 -8.93 -4.75 9.56
CA ILE A 85 -8.79 -3.32 9.23
C ILE A 85 -9.26 -2.45 10.41
N LYS A 86 -10.43 -2.75 10.98
CA LYS A 86 -10.95 -2.02 12.15
C LYS A 86 -9.98 -2.11 13.33
N GLU A 87 -9.48 -3.32 13.64
CA GLU A 87 -8.50 -3.52 14.70
C GLU A 87 -7.24 -2.64 14.52
N TYR A 88 -6.71 -2.55 13.30
CA TYR A 88 -5.56 -1.69 13.02
C TYR A 88 -5.86 -0.20 13.18
N VAL A 89 -7.04 0.24 12.74
CA VAL A 89 -7.47 1.63 12.93
C VAL A 89 -7.62 1.95 14.41
N ASP A 90 -8.35 1.11 15.16
CA ASP A 90 -8.61 1.31 16.59
C ASP A 90 -7.31 1.30 17.43
N ARG A 91 -6.30 0.52 17.03
CA ARG A 91 -5.01 0.43 17.71
C ARG A 91 -3.96 1.43 17.22
N SER A 92 -4.27 2.23 16.20
CA SER A 92 -3.28 3.14 15.61
C SER A 92 -2.99 4.32 16.54
N LEU A 93 -1.74 4.41 16.99
CA LEU A 93 -1.27 5.57 17.76
C LEU A 93 -1.14 6.84 16.90
N MET A 94 -1.16 6.72 15.57
CA MET A 94 -1.04 7.87 14.67
C MET A 94 -2.33 8.69 14.58
N LEU A 95 -3.44 8.19 15.11
CA LEU A 95 -4.67 8.96 15.30
C LEU A 95 -4.46 10.19 16.22
N VAL A 96 -3.37 10.20 17.00
CA VAL A 96 -2.95 11.31 17.85
C VAL A 96 -2.69 12.61 17.09
N THR A 97 -2.43 12.52 15.79
CA THR A 97 -2.24 13.70 14.92
C THR A 97 -3.47 14.60 14.90
N ALA A 98 -4.67 14.05 15.09
CA ALA A 98 -5.90 14.84 15.24
C ALA A 98 -5.91 15.71 16.51
N LEU A 99 -5.19 15.30 17.56
CA LEU A 99 -5.12 16.05 18.82
C LEU A 99 -4.13 17.22 18.75
N SER A 100 -3.11 17.16 17.88
CA SER A 100 -2.04 18.17 17.84
C SER A 100 -2.54 19.62 17.66
N PRO A 101 -3.54 19.92 16.80
CA PRO A 101 -4.12 21.27 16.69
C PRO A 101 -4.88 21.74 17.94
N VAL A 102 -5.32 20.81 18.80
CA VAL A 102 -6.18 21.10 19.96
C VAL A 102 -5.36 21.24 21.24
N ILE A 103 -4.38 20.35 21.46
CA ILE A 103 -3.59 20.30 22.69
C ILE A 103 -2.11 20.64 22.51
N GLY A 104 -1.69 20.90 21.27
CA GLY A 104 -0.29 21.10 20.90
C GLY A 104 0.46 19.79 20.63
N TYR A 105 1.58 19.91 19.91
CA TYR A 105 2.40 18.77 19.50
C TYR A 105 2.98 18.01 20.68
N ASP A 106 3.56 18.70 21.67
CA ASP A 106 4.27 18.06 22.79
C ASP A 106 3.35 17.12 23.58
N LYS A 107 2.15 17.60 23.95
CA LYS A 107 1.15 16.79 24.67
C LYS A 107 0.65 15.62 23.83
N ALA A 108 0.41 15.84 22.53
CA ALA A 108 0.01 14.77 21.61
C ALA A 108 1.11 13.70 21.48
N SER A 109 2.36 14.12 21.35
CA SER A 109 3.50 13.21 21.29
C SER A 109 3.66 12.40 22.57
N GLU A 110 3.50 13.03 23.73
CA GLU A 110 3.55 12.37 25.04
C GLU A 110 2.47 11.28 25.18
N ILE A 111 1.23 11.55 24.74
CA ILE A 111 0.15 10.55 24.72
C ILE A 111 0.54 9.32 23.91
N ALA A 112 1.10 9.51 22.71
CA ALA A 112 1.46 8.41 21.84
C ALA A 112 2.60 7.56 22.40
N HIS A 113 3.64 8.20 22.97
CA HIS A 113 4.72 7.49 23.64
C HIS A 113 4.23 6.71 24.86
N TYR A 114 3.43 7.36 25.71
CA TYR A 114 2.86 6.71 26.88
C TYR A 114 1.98 5.51 26.50
N ALA A 115 1.17 5.63 25.44
CA ALA A 115 0.36 4.52 24.94
C ALA A 115 1.23 3.33 24.47
N MET A 116 2.31 3.61 23.75
CA MET A 116 3.24 2.59 23.25
C MET A 116 3.97 1.88 24.41
N ASP A 117 4.50 2.64 25.36
CA ASP A 117 5.30 2.12 26.47
C ASP A 117 4.48 1.28 27.46
N ASN A 118 3.16 1.51 27.51
CA ASN A 118 2.24 0.82 28.42
C ASN A 118 1.27 -0.15 27.74
N ASP A 119 1.41 -0.42 26.43
CA ASP A 119 0.48 -1.23 25.61
C ASP A 119 -1.00 -0.83 25.79
N LEU A 120 -1.25 0.48 25.77
CA LEU A 120 -2.59 1.06 25.88
C LEU A 120 -3.11 1.49 24.51
N THR A 121 -4.44 1.58 24.39
CA THR A 121 -5.03 2.34 23.30
C THR A 121 -4.72 3.83 23.45
N LEU A 122 -4.80 4.56 22.35
CA LEU A 122 -4.58 6.00 22.35
C LEU A 122 -5.56 6.73 23.29
N LYS A 123 -6.83 6.31 23.32
CA LYS A 123 -7.86 6.89 24.17
C LYS A 123 -7.55 6.67 25.65
N GLU A 124 -7.17 5.46 26.04
CA GLU A 124 -6.80 5.15 27.43
C GLU A 124 -5.61 6.00 27.90
N ALA A 125 -4.56 6.10 27.09
CA ALA A 125 -3.40 6.94 27.39
C ALA A 125 -3.77 8.42 27.53
N ALA A 126 -4.59 8.94 26.62
CA ALA A 126 -5.01 10.34 26.60
C ALA A 126 -5.83 10.71 27.85
N LEU A 127 -6.69 9.79 28.31
CA LEU A 127 -7.49 9.93 29.53
C LEU A 127 -6.63 9.79 30.80
N GLN A 128 -5.70 8.84 30.85
CA GLN A 128 -4.81 8.63 32.00
C GLN A 128 -3.88 9.83 32.24
N LEU A 129 -3.33 10.43 31.19
CA LEU A 129 -2.50 11.64 31.28
C LEU A 129 -3.32 12.89 31.58
N GLY A 130 -4.65 12.83 31.43
CA GLY A 130 -5.56 13.95 31.75
C GLY A 130 -5.44 15.14 30.80
N PHE A 131 -4.85 14.96 29.62
CA PHE A 131 -4.70 16.05 28.64
C PHE A 131 -5.98 16.33 27.85
N VAL A 132 -6.90 15.38 27.77
CA VAL A 132 -8.19 15.49 27.08
C VAL A 132 -9.28 14.76 27.87
N THR A 133 -10.53 15.19 27.71
CA THR A 133 -11.69 14.43 28.21
C THR A 133 -12.12 13.38 27.19
N GLU A 134 -12.98 12.46 27.61
CA GLU A 134 -13.55 11.44 26.73
C GLU A 134 -14.35 12.08 25.59
N GLU A 135 -15.15 13.09 25.91
CA GLU A 135 -15.97 13.82 24.94
C GLU A 135 -15.10 14.57 23.93
N LEU A 136 -14.00 15.17 24.38
CA LEU A 136 -13.06 15.85 23.49
C LEU A 136 -12.37 14.85 22.57
N PHE A 137 -11.92 13.71 23.10
CA PHE A 137 -11.27 12.68 22.31
C PHE A 137 -12.21 12.14 21.23
N ASP A 138 -13.43 11.75 21.59
CA ASP A 138 -14.40 11.16 20.65
C ASP A 138 -14.87 12.17 19.59
N ARG A 139 -14.88 13.47 19.93
CA ARG A 139 -15.18 14.55 18.98
C ARG A 139 -14.05 14.77 17.97
N VAL A 140 -12.81 14.75 18.44
CA VAL A 140 -11.62 15.15 17.66
C VAL A 140 -11.04 13.99 16.88
N VAL A 141 -10.96 12.81 17.49
CA VAL A 141 -10.33 11.61 16.95
C VAL A 141 -11.36 10.76 16.24
N ASP A 142 -11.71 11.18 15.03
CA ASP A 142 -12.66 10.48 14.15
C ASP A 142 -11.96 10.01 12.86
N PRO A 143 -11.54 8.73 12.79
CA PRO A 143 -10.84 8.21 11.62
C PRO A 143 -11.59 8.39 10.30
N ALA A 144 -12.93 8.43 10.32
CA ALA A 144 -13.73 8.61 9.11
C ALA A 144 -13.64 10.04 8.56
N LYS A 145 -13.38 11.03 9.42
CA LYS A 145 -13.15 12.44 9.01
C LYS A 145 -11.69 12.71 8.66
N MET A 146 -10.76 11.88 9.12
CA MET A 146 -9.31 12.03 8.89
C MET A 146 -8.84 11.53 7.50
N VAL A 147 -9.75 11.09 6.62
CA VAL A 147 -9.42 10.62 5.26
C VAL A 147 -9.31 11.75 4.22
N HIS A 148 -9.48 12.99 4.64
CA HIS A 148 -9.28 14.22 3.87
C HIS A 148 -8.77 15.32 4.83
N PRO A 149 -8.30 16.49 4.34
CA PRO A 149 -7.95 17.60 5.21
C PRO A 149 -9.09 17.91 6.19
N TYR A 150 -8.80 17.79 7.49
CA TYR A 150 -9.77 17.92 8.57
C TYR A 150 -9.07 18.46 9.81
N VAL A 151 -9.70 19.44 10.45
CA VAL A 151 -9.36 19.91 11.79
C VAL A 151 -10.67 19.95 12.56
N ALA A 152 -10.71 19.30 13.73
CA ALA A 152 -11.88 19.38 14.58
C ALA A 152 -12.09 20.84 15.02
N GLY A 153 -13.20 21.44 14.58
CA GLY A 153 -13.60 22.79 14.99
C GLY A 153 -14.39 22.79 16.29
N ASP A 154 -14.55 23.97 16.90
CA ASP A 154 -15.23 24.17 18.19
C ASP A 154 -16.77 24.24 18.15
N ASN A 155 -17.38 23.80 17.05
CA ASN A 155 -18.85 23.82 16.89
C ASN A 155 -19.48 22.45 17.10
#